data_AF-A0A2T1EBR6-F1
#
_entry.id   AF-A0A2T1EBR6-F1
#
_cell.length_a   1.000
_cell.length_b   1.000
_cell.length_c   1.000
_cell.angle_alpha   90.00
_cell.angle_beta   90.00
_cell.angle_gamma   90.00
#
_symmetry.space_group_name_H-M   'P 1'
#
loop_
_entity.id
_entity.type
_entity.pdbx_description
1 polymer ?
#
loop_
_entity_poly.entity_id
_entity_poly.type
_entity_poly.pdbx_seq_one_letter_code
_entity_poly.pdbx_strand_id
1 'polypeptide(L)'
;MRSLLKKLRSVKLRLSFFYWTVGVVLFIALSLWVASWGGRVSRDWEKLQQQPTDATKKQFDASLDVVKAIVGGVGTIATIGGGVFVLWNLRLTQTRLITERFSKAVEQLGSDKIEVRLGGIYALERIAYDSNRDHWTIMEVLTSFIQEKSPIPTEEQIRVKAYELWQNSNGSGTEQEHWTQAIKALTGERVTKDVQAALTVIGRRQKKDPPDKYLDLSGANLQGAKLNNANLQQADLNRANLQAADLNYANLQQAILLATDLRNTKGLTNPQLGGKQPPLLCHVALPESFLDKDKLKDRDCDRLPQELLKRYPQILKDIETVKKYVDKTRQKQWE
;
A
#
# COMPACT_ATOMS: atom_id res chain seq x y z
N MET A 1 -25.62 -16.69 2.00
CA MET A 1 -24.41 -16.35 2.78
C MET A 1 -24.64 -16.21 4.30
N ARG A 2 -25.64 -15.45 4.79
CA ARG A 2 -25.91 -15.29 6.25
C ARG A 2 -26.31 -16.57 7.01
N SER A 3 -27.00 -17.51 6.36
CA SER A 3 -27.39 -18.81 6.94
C SER A 3 -26.18 -19.73 7.22
N LEU A 4 -25.23 -19.80 6.29
CA LEU A 4 -24.01 -20.60 6.42
C LEU A 4 -23.07 -20.05 7.51
N LEU A 5 -22.98 -18.73 7.66
CA LEU A 5 -22.19 -18.09 8.72
C LEU A 5 -22.77 -18.36 10.12
N LYS A 6 -24.10 -18.39 10.29
CA LYS A 6 -24.74 -18.79 11.55
C LYS A 6 -24.47 -20.26 11.89
N LYS A 7 -24.52 -21.16 10.89
CA LYS A 7 -24.22 -22.59 11.06
C LYS A 7 -22.75 -22.83 11.46
N LEU A 8 -21.81 -22.10 10.87
CA LEU A 8 -20.39 -22.18 11.24
C LEU A 8 -20.11 -21.64 12.64
N ARG A 9 -20.80 -20.56 13.04
CA ARG A 9 -20.67 -19.98 14.40
C ARG A 9 -21.24 -20.90 15.47
N SER A 10 -22.37 -21.57 15.21
CA SER A 10 -22.96 -22.53 16.14
C SER A 10 -22.15 -23.83 16.26
N VAL A 11 -21.54 -24.31 15.18
CA VAL A 11 -20.63 -25.46 15.21
C VAL A 11 -19.34 -25.12 15.98
N LYS A 12 -18.75 -23.93 15.77
CA LYS A 12 -17.60 -23.47 16.56
C LYS A 12 -17.91 -23.35 18.06
N LEU A 13 -19.09 -22.83 18.42
CA LEU A 13 -19.52 -22.75 19.83
C LEU A 13 -19.67 -24.15 20.45
N ARG A 14 -20.29 -25.09 19.72
CA ARG A 14 -20.46 -26.47 20.20
C ARG A 14 -19.14 -27.22 20.33
N LEU A 15 -18.21 -27.03 19.40
CA LEU A 15 -16.84 -27.57 19.52
C LEU A 15 -16.12 -26.97 20.73
N SER A 16 -16.15 -25.64 20.89
CA SER A 16 -15.52 -24.95 22.02
C SER A 16 -16.08 -25.42 23.37
N PHE A 17 -17.39 -25.61 23.45
CA PHE A 17 -18.04 -26.12 24.67
C PHE A 17 -17.61 -27.56 24.95
N PHE A 18 -17.56 -28.42 23.94
CA PHE A 18 -17.10 -29.80 24.08
C PHE A 18 -15.64 -29.89 24.56
N TYR A 19 -14.73 -29.08 24.00
CA TYR A 19 -13.34 -29.04 24.46
C TYR A 19 -13.21 -28.51 25.90
N TRP A 20 -14.05 -27.54 26.28
CA TRP A 20 -14.09 -27.03 27.64
C TRP A 20 -14.58 -28.10 28.64
N THR A 21 -15.65 -28.83 28.32
CA THR A 21 -16.16 -29.90 29.19
C THR A 21 -15.17 -31.06 29.31
N VAL A 22 -14.53 -31.46 28.21
CA VAL A 22 -13.46 -32.47 28.24
C VAL A 22 -12.27 -31.99 29.07
N GLY A 23 -11.87 -30.72 28.94
CA GLY A 23 -10.80 -30.12 29.73
C GLY A 23 -11.09 -30.12 31.23
N VAL A 24 -12.32 -29.76 31.63
CA VAL A 24 -12.74 -29.79 33.05
C VAL A 24 -12.74 -31.22 33.61
N VAL A 25 -13.25 -32.20 32.86
CA VAL A 25 -13.26 -33.60 33.28
C VAL A 25 -11.83 -34.13 33.45
N LEU A 26 -10.93 -33.83 32.51
CA LEU A 26 -9.53 -34.22 32.61
C LEU A 26 -8.82 -33.54 33.79
N PHE A 27 -9.12 -32.27 34.05
CA PHE A 27 -8.56 -31.54 35.20
C PHE A 27 -9.03 -32.13 36.54
N ILE A 28 -10.32 -32.46 36.65
CA ILE A 28 -10.87 -33.11 37.85
C ILE A 28 -10.26 -34.49 38.03
N ALA A 29 -10.19 -35.30 36.96
CA ALA A 29 -9.57 -36.62 37.00
C ALA A 29 -8.09 -36.56 37.42
N LEU A 30 -7.33 -35.60 36.86
CA LEU A 30 -5.93 -35.36 37.23
C LEU A 30 -5.80 -34.92 38.70
N SER A 31 -6.67 -34.03 39.16
CA SER A 31 -6.67 -33.54 40.55
C SER A 31 -6.96 -34.65 41.55
N LEU A 32 -7.95 -35.51 41.26
CA LEU A 32 -8.29 -36.67 42.07
C LEU A 32 -7.15 -37.71 42.07
N TRP A 33 -6.51 -37.91 40.92
CA TRP A 33 -5.37 -38.81 40.80
C TRP A 33 -4.18 -38.32 41.62
N VAL A 34 -3.85 -37.02 41.55
CA VAL A 34 -2.79 -36.38 42.36
C VAL A 34 -3.10 -36.47 43.86
N ALA A 35 -4.34 -36.23 44.28
CA ALA A 35 -4.73 -36.33 45.69
C ALA A 35 -4.61 -37.77 46.22
N SER A 36 -5.11 -38.76 45.45
CA SER A 36 -5.01 -40.19 45.79
C SER A 36 -3.55 -40.67 45.86
N TRP A 37 -2.73 -40.23 44.91
CA TRP A 37 -1.32 -40.57 44.85
C TRP A 37 -0.51 -39.88 45.96
N GLY A 38 -0.75 -38.60 46.23
CA GLY A 38 -0.13 -37.87 47.35
C GLY A 38 -0.43 -38.51 48.71
N GLY A 39 -1.65 -39.00 48.91
CA GLY A 39 -2.01 -39.80 50.09
C GLY A 39 -1.31 -41.16 50.16
N ARG A 40 -0.86 -41.71 49.02
CA ARG A 40 -0.04 -42.93 48.98
C ARG A 40 1.41 -42.65 49.37
N VAL A 41 2.00 -41.60 48.81
CA VAL A 41 3.36 -41.13 49.16
C VAL A 41 3.48 -40.76 50.63
N SER A 42 2.46 -40.07 51.19
CA SER A 42 2.41 -39.72 52.62
C SER A 42 2.42 -40.97 53.53
N ARG A 43 1.64 -41.99 53.18
CA ARG A 43 1.63 -43.26 53.93
C ARG A 43 2.95 -44.03 53.81
N ASP A 44 3.57 -44.01 52.63
CA ASP A 44 4.87 -44.66 52.43
C ASP A 44 6.00 -43.92 53.18
N TRP A 45 5.91 -42.59 53.32
CA TRP A 45 6.78 -41.77 54.17
C TRP A 45 6.63 -42.08 55.67
N GLU A 46 5.39 -42.23 56.15
CA GLU A 46 5.10 -42.57 57.54
C GLU A 46 5.63 -43.97 57.90
N LYS A 47 5.51 -44.93 56.98
CA LYS A 47 6.09 -46.28 57.13
C LYS A 47 7.61 -46.28 57.20
N LEU A 48 8.26 -45.43 56.39
CA LEU A 48 9.72 -45.26 56.42
C LEU A 48 10.23 -44.74 57.76
N GLN A 49 9.46 -43.86 58.42
CA GLN A 49 9.83 -43.33 59.75
C GLN A 49 9.67 -44.37 60.86
N GLN A 50 8.69 -45.28 60.74
CA GLN A 50 8.41 -46.29 61.75
C GLN A 50 9.31 -47.54 61.64
N GLN A 51 9.59 -48.03 60.41
CA GLN A 51 10.44 -49.21 60.18
C GLN A 51 11.27 -49.08 58.88
N PRO A 52 12.49 -48.53 58.95
CA PRO A 52 13.35 -48.39 57.78
C PRO A 52 13.94 -49.74 57.35
N THR A 53 13.39 -50.32 56.29
CA THR A 53 13.89 -51.54 55.63
C THR A 53 14.29 -51.23 54.18
N ASP A 54 15.16 -52.03 53.57
CA ASP A 54 15.59 -51.78 52.18
C ASP A 54 14.43 -51.83 51.17
N ALA A 55 13.41 -52.65 51.45
CA ALA A 55 12.20 -52.74 50.63
C ALA A 55 11.35 -51.46 50.69
N THR A 56 11.21 -50.85 51.88
CA THR A 56 10.43 -49.61 52.06
C THR A 56 11.14 -48.40 51.43
N LYS A 57 12.48 -48.35 51.50
CA LYS A 57 13.28 -47.34 50.79
C LYS A 57 13.06 -47.42 49.27
N LYS A 58 13.17 -48.61 48.69
CA LYS A 58 12.97 -48.83 47.24
C LYS A 58 11.58 -48.43 46.76
N GLN A 59 10.54 -48.66 47.56
CA GLN A 59 9.17 -48.28 47.22
C GLN A 59 8.95 -46.76 47.24
N PHE A 60 9.59 -46.06 48.18
CA PHE A 60 9.53 -44.60 48.26
C PHE A 60 10.34 -43.93 47.14
N ASP A 61 11.53 -44.45 46.81
CA ASP A 61 12.34 -43.96 45.70
C ASP A 61 11.60 -44.06 44.35
N ALA A 62 10.91 -45.19 44.13
CA ALA A 62 10.05 -45.36 42.95
C ALA A 62 8.90 -44.32 42.88
N SER A 63 8.40 -43.88 44.03
CA SER A 63 7.39 -42.82 44.10
C SER A 63 8.00 -41.44 43.82
N LEU A 64 9.21 -41.17 44.30
CA LEU A 64 9.93 -39.92 44.04
C LEU A 64 10.32 -39.75 42.57
N ASP A 65 10.66 -40.82 41.86
CA ASP A 65 11.01 -40.73 40.44
C ASP A 65 9.80 -40.33 39.56
N VAL A 66 8.59 -40.75 39.95
CA VAL A 66 7.34 -40.28 39.33
C VAL A 66 7.11 -38.79 39.61
N VAL A 67 7.38 -38.30 40.83
CA VAL A 67 7.33 -36.85 41.15
C VAL A 67 8.28 -36.07 40.23
N LYS A 68 9.54 -36.50 40.15
CA LYS A 68 10.59 -35.83 39.37
C LYS A 68 10.24 -35.76 37.88
N ALA A 69 9.70 -36.84 37.32
CA ALA A 69 9.28 -36.88 35.92
C ALA A 69 8.12 -35.89 35.61
N ILE A 70 7.12 -35.80 36.50
CA ILE A 70 6.00 -34.86 36.35
C ILE A 70 6.48 -33.41 36.46
N VAL A 71 7.26 -33.10 37.50
CA VAL A 71 7.81 -31.76 37.72
C VAL A 71 8.72 -31.32 36.57
N GLY A 72 9.57 -32.22 36.08
CA GLY A 72 10.44 -31.97 34.92
C GLY A 72 9.64 -31.74 33.62
N GLY A 73 8.59 -32.52 33.39
CA GLY A 73 7.70 -32.38 32.23
C GLY A 73 6.96 -31.04 32.22
N VAL A 74 6.37 -30.63 33.35
CA VAL A 74 5.65 -29.35 33.49
C VAL A 74 6.59 -28.15 33.32
N GLY A 75 7.79 -28.20 33.92
CA GLY A 75 8.79 -27.13 33.76
C GLY A 75 9.24 -26.96 32.30
N THR A 76 9.40 -28.07 31.57
CA THR A 76 9.77 -28.05 30.16
C THR A 76 8.68 -27.44 29.28
N ILE A 77 7.41 -27.81 29.49
CA ILE A 77 6.26 -27.25 28.77
C ILE A 77 6.11 -25.75 29.07
N ALA A 78 6.27 -25.33 30.32
CA ALA A 78 6.21 -23.92 30.71
C ALA A 78 7.33 -23.08 30.04
N THR A 79 8.53 -23.64 29.91
CA THR A 79 9.68 -22.97 29.26
C THR A 79 9.46 -22.85 27.75
N ILE A 80 8.99 -23.92 27.10
CA ILE A 80 8.65 -23.89 25.66
C ILE A 80 7.49 -22.93 25.40
N GLY A 81 6.42 -23.00 26.20
CA GLY A 81 5.26 -22.13 26.09
C GLY A 81 5.61 -20.66 26.32
N GLY A 82 6.43 -20.37 27.33
CA GLY A 82 6.97 -19.04 27.61
C GLY A 82 7.83 -18.51 26.46
N GLY A 83 8.72 -19.35 25.90
CA GLY A 83 9.53 -19.00 24.73
C GLY A 83 8.69 -18.69 23.50
N VAL A 84 7.69 -19.52 23.19
CA VAL A 84 6.74 -19.30 22.09
C VAL A 84 5.92 -18.02 22.32
N PHE A 85 5.46 -17.77 23.55
CA PHE A 85 4.72 -16.57 23.91
C PHE A 85 5.59 -15.31 23.76
N VAL A 86 6.84 -15.32 24.21
CA VAL A 86 7.78 -14.21 24.04
C VAL A 86 8.06 -13.96 22.55
N LEU A 87 8.32 -15.00 21.76
CA LEU A 87 8.51 -14.88 20.31
C LEU A 87 7.27 -14.32 19.59
N TRP A 88 6.08 -14.78 20.00
CA TRP A 88 4.82 -14.25 19.49
C TRP A 88 4.61 -12.79 19.89
N ASN A 89 4.90 -12.44 21.15
CA ASN A 89 4.77 -11.08 21.67
C ASN A 89 5.75 -10.11 20.99
N LEU A 90 7.00 -10.53 20.74
CA LEU A 90 7.99 -9.73 20.01
C LEU A 90 7.53 -9.43 18.58
N ARG A 91 6.89 -10.40 17.89
CA ARG A 91 6.28 -10.17 16.56
C ARG A 91 5.11 -9.17 16.62
N LEU A 92 4.30 -9.22 17.68
CA LEU A 92 3.22 -8.26 17.90
C LEU A 92 3.77 -6.84 18.17
N THR A 93 4.85 -6.71 18.94
CA THR A 93 5.49 -5.42 19.22
C THR A 93 6.07 -4.78 17.96
N GLN A 94 6.74 -5.55 17.09
CA GLN A 94 7.28 -5.05 15.81
C GLN A 94 6.17 -4.54 14.88
N THR A 95 5.06 -5.27 14.79
CA THR A 95 3.91 -4.86 13.96
C THR A 95 3.28 -3.56 14.47
N ARG A 96 3.19 -3.40 15.79
CA ARG A 96 2.66 -2.18 16.41
C ARG A 96 3.52 -0.95 16.10
N LEU A 97 4.85 -1.10 16.12
CA LEU A 97 5.79 -0.02 15.82
C LEU A 97 5.66 0.49 14.37
N ILE A 98 5.46 -0.40 13.40
CA ILE A 98 5.26 -0.01 11.99
C ILE A 98 3.94 0.75 11.84
N THR A 99 2.84 0.24 12.42
CA THR A 99 1.54 0.90 12.38
C THR A 99 1.61 2.29 13.00
N GLU A 100 2.25 2.45 14.16
CA GLU A 100 2.40 3.75 14.82
C GLU A 100 3.22 4.74 13.98
N ARG A 101 4.33 4.30 13.38
CA ARG A 101 5.15 5.13 12.47
C ARG A 101 4.39 5.51 11.20
N PHE A 102 3.65 4.56 10.62
CA PHE A 102 2.83 4.79 9.44
C PHE A 102 1.71 5.81 9.73
N SER A 103 0.94 5.61 10.80
CA SER A 103 -0.09 6.55 11.22
C SER A 103 0.48 7.94 11.46
N LYS A 104 1.65 8.05 12.11
CA LYS A 104 2.28 9.36 12.34
C LYS A 104 2.73 10.03 11.05
N ALA A 105 3.29 9.26 10.11
CA ALA A 105 3.73 9.80 8.82
C ALA A 105 2.55 10.27 7.96
N VAL A 106 1.41 9.55 8.00
CA VAL A 106 0.17 9.96 7.34
C VAL A 106 -0.44 11.22 8.00
N GLU A 107 -0.41 11.33 9.32
CA GLU A 107 -0.81 12.56 10.01
C GLU A 107 0.04 13.76 9.57
N GLN A 108 1.36 13.56 9.43
CA GLN A 108 2.29 14.58 8.98
C GLN A 108 2.05 15.03 7.53
N LEU A 109 1.62 14.13 6.63
CA LEU A 109 1.21 14.48 5.26
C LEU A 109 0.08 15.52 5.22
N GLY A 110 -0.82 15.50 6.20
CA GLY A 110 -1.95 16.42 6.31
C GLY A 110 -1.59 17.80 6.89
N SER A 111 -0.34 18.04 7.28
CA SER A 111 0.06 19.30 7.93
C SER A 111 0.07 20.47 6.95
N ASP A 112 -0.30 21.68 7.42
CA ASP A 112 -0.15 22.91 6.64
C ASP A 112 1.32 23.32 6.46
N LYS A 113 2.22 22.83 7.32
CA LYS A 113 3.66 23.13 7.28
C LYS A 113 4.38 22.20 6.32
N ILE A 114 5.06 22.77 5.33
CA ILE A 114 5.77 22.01 4.30
C ILE A 114 6.87 21.12 4.89
N GLU A 115 7.57 21.57 5.93
CA GLU A 115 8.63 20.83 6.61
C GLU A 115 8.09 19.55 7.25
N VAL A 116 6.88 19.62 7.81
CA VAL A 116 6.20 18.48 8.44
C VAL A 116 5.75 17.48 7.36
N ARG A 117 5.16 17.97 6.25
CA ARG A 117 4.76 17.10 5.14
C ARG A 117 5.95 16.36 4.53
N LEU A 118 7.07 17.05 4.32
CA LEU A 118 8.31 16.44 3.84
C LEU A 118 8.81 15.35 4.79
N GLY A 119 8.78 15.60 6.10
CA GLY A 119 9.09 14.59 7.11
C GLY A 119 8.20 13.35 7.00
N GLY A 120 6.89 13.54 6.80
CA GLY A 120 5.94 12.45 6.57
C GLY A 120 6.23 11.64 5.30
N ILE A 121 6.49 12.31 4.18
CA ILE A 121 6.82 11.67 2.89
C ILE A 121 8.07 10.77 3.02
N TYR A 122 9.15 11.28 3.60
CA TYR A 122 10.39 10.50 3.76
C TYR A 122 10.28 9.43 4.85
N ALA A 123 9.48 9.64 5.88
CA ALA A 123 9.15 8.58 6.85
C ALA A 123 8.40 7.42 6.17
N LEU A 124 7.44 7.72 5.29
CA LEU A 124 6.75 6.72 4.49
C LEU A 124 7.70 5.98 3.55
N GLU A 125 8.62 6.67 2.86
CA GLU A 125 9.65 6.02 2.03
C GLU A 125 10.44 4.97 2.84
N ARG A 126 10.88 5.34 4.05
CA ARG A 126 11.62 4.43 4.93
C ARG A 126 10.79 3.22 5.33
N ILE A 127 9.51 3.40 5.67
CA ILE A 127 8.62 2.29 6.00
C ILE A 127 8.41 1.39 4.77
N ALA A 128 8.27 1.96 3.57
CA ALA A 128 8.12 1.20 2.33
C ALA A 128 9.37 0.39 1.98
N TYR A 129 10.55 0.87 2.37
CA TYR A 129 11.79 0.13 2.28
C TYR A 129 11.82 -1.04 3.28
N ASP A 130 11.55 -0.76 4.56
CA ASP A 130 11.63 -1.72 5.67
C ASP A 130 10.54 -2.82 5.62
N SER A 131 9.36 -2.53 5.06
CA SER A 131 8.23 -3.46 4.98
C SER A 131 7.78 -3.73 3.55
N ASN A 132 8.05 -4.94 3.05
CA ASN A 132 7.50 -5.42 1.77
C ASN A 132 5.97 -5.45 1.76
N ARG A 133 5.36 -5.75 2.91
CA ARG A 133 3.90 -5.83 3.04
C ARG A 133 3.24 -4.48 2.85
N ASP A 134 3.83 -3.43 3.42
CA ASP A 134 3.24 -2.09 3.44
C ASP A 134 3.71 -1.21 2.27
N HIS A 135 4.75 -1.64 1.55
CA HIS A 135 5.34 -0.94 0.42
C HIS A 135 4.30 -0.42 -0.56
N TRP A 136 3.40 -1.29 -1.04
CA TRP A 136 2.41 -0.92 -2.04
C TRP A 136 1.39 0.08 -1.50
N THR A 137 0.89 -0.12 -0.28
CA THR A 137 -0.04 0.81 0.37
C THR A 137 0.57 2.20 0.52
N ILE A 138 1.88 2.28 0.78
CA ILE A 138 2.58 3.56 0.85
C ILE A 138 2.68 4.22 -0.53
N MET A 139 2.96 3.44 -1.58
CA MET A 139 2.93 3.96 -2.95
C MET A 139 1.54 4.51 -3.30
N GLU A 140 0.46 3.82 -2.92
CA GLU A 140 -0.92 4.31 -3.09
C GLU A 140 -1.15 5.61 -2.33
N VAL A 141 -0.78 5.69 -1.04
CA VAL A 141 -0.96 6.91 -0.23
C VAL A 141 -0.21 8.11 -0.84
N LEU A 142 1.04 7.94 -1.24
CA LEU A 142 1.83 9.00 -1.85
C LEU A 142 1.28 9.41 -3.22
N THR A 143 0.76 8.45 -3.98
CA THR A 143 0.11 8.68 -5.27
C THR A 143 -1.19 9.46 -5.10
N SER A 144 -2.05 9.08 -4.16
CA SER A 144 -3.25 9.84 -3.82
C SER A 144 -2.92 11.25 -3.31
N PHE A 145 -1.85 11.40 -2.53
CA PHE A 145 -1.37 12.72 -2.11
C PHE A 145 -1.00 13.61 -3.30
N ILE A 146 -0.32 13.06 -4.32
CA ILE A 146 0.04 13.81 -5.53
C ILE A 146 -1.22 14.25 -6.29
N GLN A 147 -2.20 13.36 -6.47
CA GLN A 147 -3.46 13.71 -7.15
C GLN A 147 -4.19 14.86 -6.44
N GLU A 148 -4.27 14.79 -5.11
CA GLU A 148 -4.96 15.80 -4.30
C GLU A 148 -4.24 17.15 -4.27
N LYS A 149 -2.90 17.15 -4.20
CA LYS A 149 -2.09 18.38 -4.10
C LYS A 149 -1.71 18.97 -5.46
N SER A 150 -1.98 18.27 -6.55
CA SER A 150 -1.64 18.71 -7.89
C SER A 150 -2.72 18.37 -8.91
N PRO A 151 -3.98 18.83 -8.71
CA PRO A 151 -5.04 18.60 -9.68
C PRO A 151 -4.85 19.49 -10.93
N ILE A 152 -5.33 19.02 -12.08
CA ILE A 152 -5.60 19.91 -13.22
C ILE A 152 -6.89 20.70 -12.91
N PRO A 153 -6.87 22.04 -12.98
CA PRO A 153 -8.05 22.84 -12.69
C PRO A 153 -9.17 22.57 -13.70
N THR A 154 -10.40 22.66 -13.23
CA THR A 154 -11.58 22.56 -14.10
C THR A 154 -11.72 23.83 -14.94
N GLU A 155 -12.38 23.72 -16.09
CA GLU A 155 -12.70 24.86 -16.96
C GLU A 155 -13.45 25.96 -16.19
N GLU A 156 -14.32 25.57 -15.26
CA GLU A 156 -15.01 26.50 -14.35
C GLU A 156 -14.04 27.30 -13.49
N GLN A 157 -13.08 26.62 -12.84
CA GLN A 157 -12.08 27.27 -12.00
C GLN A 157 -11.21 28.23 -12.82
N ILE A 158 -10.82 27.82 -14.03
CA ILE A 158 -10.04 28.65 -14.94
C ILE A 158 -10.86 29.88 -15.34
N ARG A 159 -12.12 29.71 -15.77
CA ARG A 159 -12.99 30.81 -16.20
C ARG A 159 -13.21 31.84 -15.09
N VAL A 160 -13.50 31.38 -13.86
CA VAL A 160 -13.65 32.25 -12.70
C VAL A 160 -12.37 33.03 -12.42
N LYS A 161 -11.21 32.35 -12.45
CA LYS A 161 -9.92 33.01 -12.19
C LYS A 161 -9.52 33.98 -13.31
N ALA A 162 -9.81 33.65 -14.57
CA ALA A 162 -9.55 34.50 -15.72
C ALA A 162 -10.39 35.78 -15.65
N TYR A 163 -11.67 35.65 -15.29
CA TYR A 163 -12.55 36.80 -15.10
C TYR A 163 -12.08 37.69 -13.95
N GLU A 164 -11.65 37.12 -12.82
CA GLU A 164 -11.07 37.88 -11.70
C GLU A 164 -9.83 38.69 -12.15
N LEU A 165 -8.92 38.07 -12.91
CA LEU A 165 -7.73 38.74 -13.44
C LEU A 165 -8.08 39.87 -14.42
N TRP A 166 -9.07 39.66 -15.29
CA TRP A 166 -9.58 40.65 -16.23
C TRP A 166 -10.23 41.85 -15.52
N GLN A 167 -10.98 41.61 -14.45
CA GLN A 167 -11.52 42.69 -13.63
C GLN A 167 -10.40 43.53 -12.98
N ASN A 168 -9.38 42.86 -12.44
CA ASN A 168 -8.24 43.53 -11.82
C ASN A 168 -7.35 44.29 -12.81
N SER A 169 -7.42 43.95 -14.11
CA SER A 169 -6.72 44.66 -15.19
C SER A 169 -7.53 45.82 -15.78
N ASN A 170 -8.67 46.19 -15.17
CA ASN A 170 -9.64 47.16 -15.70
C ASN A 170 -10.10 46.85 -17.13
N GLY A 171 -10.21 45.56 -17.45
CA GLY A 171 -10.65 45.09 -18.75
C GLY A 171 -9.61 45.19 -19.88
N SER A 172 -8.33 45.41 -19.54
CA SER A 172 -7.23 45.42 -20.52
C SER A 172 -6.71 44.01 -20.80
N GLY A 173 -6.30 43.74 -22.05
CA GLY A 173 -5.80 42.44 -22.50
C GLY A 173 -6.87 41.55 -23.15
N THR A 174 -6.42 40.46 -23.77
CA THR A 174 -7.26 39.50 -24.49
C THR A 174 -7.78 38.39 -23.59
N GLU A 175 -8.89 37.75 -23.97
CA GLU A 175 -9.43 36.59 -23.25
C GLU A 175 -8.40 35.47 -23.10
N GLN A 176 -7.65 35.17 -24.17
CA GLN A 176 -6.61 34.13 -24.18
C GLN A 176 -5.46 34.44 -23.21
N GLU A 177 -5.06 35.70 -23.08
CA GLU A 177 -4.03 36.12 -22.12
C GLU A 177 -4.50 35.87 -20.68
N HIS A 178 -5.73 36.25 -20.34
CA HIS A 178 -6.27 36.01 -18.99
C HIS A 178 -6.49 34.54 -18.70
N TRP A 179 -6.92 33.76 -19.70
CA TRP A 179 -7.05 32.30 -19.59
C TRP A 179 -5.71 31.65 -19.26
N THR A 180 -4.67 32.03 -20.00
CA THR A 180 -3.30 31.54 -19.79
C THR A 180 -2.77 31.93 -18.41
N GLN A 181 -2.99 33.19 -17.99
CA GLN A 181 -2.60 33.67 -16.67
C GLN A 181 -3.38 32.95 -15.55
N ALA A 182 -4.66 32.67 -15.75
CA ALA A 182 -5.49 31.95 -14.81
C ALA A 182 -5.02 30.52 -14.59
N ILE A 183 -4.74 29.78 -15.68
CA ILE A 183 -4.14 28.45 -15.60
C ILE A 183 -2.85 28.54 -14.78
N LYS A 184 -1.92 29.42 -15.18
CA LYS A 184 -0.64 29.60 -14.49
C LYS A 184 -0.79 29.93 -13.00
N ALA A 185 -1.78 30.74 -12.64
CA ALA A 185 -2.05 31.10 -11.25
C ALA A 185 -2.60 29.92 -10.43
N LEU A 186 -3.43 29.06 -11.05
CA LEU A 186 -4.01 27.88 -10.39
C LEU A 186 -3.03 26.71 -10.30
N THR A 187 -2.21 26.51 -11.33
CA THR A 187 -1.31 25.36 -11.47
C THR A 187 0.10 25.63 -10.97
N GLY A 188 0.52 26.89 -10.94
CA GLY A 188 1.93 27.26 -10.86
C GLY A 188 2.70 26.91 -12.14
N GLU A 189 4.01 27.17 -12.12
CA GLU A 189 4.93 26.78 -13.21
C GLU A 189 5.54 25.39 -13.02
N ARG A 190 5.55 24.92 -11.78
CA ARG A 190 6.20 23.66 -11.36
C ARG A 190 5.42 23.08 -10.19
N VAL A 191 5.46 21.75 -10.07
CA VAL A 191 5.00 21.04 -8.87
C VAL A 191 5.61 21.63 -7.59
N THR A 192 4.83 21.62 -6.51
CA THR A 192 5.28 22.06 -5.19
C THR A 192 6.35 21.11 -4.61
N LYS A 193 7.09 21.57 -3.60
CA LYS A 193 8.23 20.81 -3.03
C LYS A 193 7.84 19.44 -2.46
N ASP A 194 6.67 19.36 -1.83
CA ASP A 194 6.08 18.13 -1.30
C ASP A 194 5.59 17.19 -2.39
N VAL A 195 4.90 17.71 -3.42
CA VAL A 195 4.53 16.90 -4.60
C VAL A 195 5.79 16.35 -5.27
N GLN A 196 6.82 17.16 -5.45
CA GLN A 196 8.11 16.71 -5.98
C GLN A 196 8.78 15.65 -5.09
N ALA A 197 8.70 15.77 -3.76
CA ALA A 197 9.23 14.78 -2.85
C ALA A 197 8.47 13.45 -2.98
N ALA A 198 7.14 13.48 -3.01
CA ALA A 198 6.31 12.29 -3.21
C ALA A 198 6.61 11.62 -4.57
N LEU A 199 6.70 12.40 -5.66
CA LEU A 199 7.11 11.91 -6.99
C LEU A 199 8.49 11.25 -6.97
N THR A 200 9.43 11.83 -6.21
CA THR A 200 10.78 11.27 -6.04
C THR A 200 10.72 9.91 -5.36
N VAL A 201 9.92 9.77 -4.30
CA VAL A 201 9.78 8.50 -3.57
C VAL A 201 9.15 7.42 -4.46
N ILE A 202 8.01 7.70 -5.10
CA ILE A 202 7.34 6.70 -5.96
C ILE A 202 8.17 6.36 -7.20
N GLY A 203 8.96 7.32 -7.70
CA GLY A 203 9.86 7.15 -8.84
C GLY A 203 11.12 6.36 -8.50
N ARG A 204 11.56 6.33 -7.24
CA ARG A 204 12.71 5.52 -6.79
C ARG A 204 12.36 4.09 -6.42
N ARG A 205 11.09 3.67 -6.54
CA ARG A 205 10.69 2.32 -6.14
C ARG A 205 11.41 1.27 -6.99
N GLN A 206 12.03 0.31 -6.30
CA GLN A 206 12.78 -0.79 -6.90
C GLN A 206 12.06 -2.14 -6.79
N LYS A 207 11.09 -2.25 -5.87
CA LYS A 207 10.35 -3.49 -5.67
C LYS A 207 9.41 -3.70 -6.86
N LYS A 208 9.24 -4.96 -7.27
CA LYS A 208 8.32 -5.31 -8.34
C LYS A 208 6.88 -5.04 -7.88
N ASP A 209 6.16 -4.24 -8.67
CA ASP A 209 4.76 -3.93 -8.41
C ASP A 209 3.91 -5.23 -8.44
N PRO A 210 2.90 -5.37 -7.57
CA PRO A 210 1.98 -6.50 -7.64
C PRO A 210 1.25 -6.53 -9.00
N PRO A 211 0.89 -7.72 -9.55
CA PRO A 211 0.40 -7.83 -10.93
C PRO A 211 -0.89 -7.06 -11.26
N ASP A 212 -1.71 -6.75 -10.25
CA ASP A 212 -3.02 -6.11 -10.32
C ASP A 212 -3.01 -4.67 -9.80
N LYS A 213 -1.81 -4.10 -9.63
CA LYS A 213 -1.57 -2.84 -8.95
C LYS A 213 -0.74 -1.92 -9.84
N TYR A 214 -1.06 -0.64 -9.84
CA TYR A 214 -0.36 0.37 -10.64
C TYR A 214 -0.44 1.74 -9.96
N LEU A 215 0.50 2.62 -10.29
CA LEU A 215 0.44 4.01 -9.87
C LEU A 215 -0.62 4.72 -10.70
N ASP A 216 -1.61 5.31 -10.04
CA ASP A 216 -2.60 6.16 -10.68
C ASP A 216 -2.16 7.63 -10.57
N LEU A 217 -1.64 8.20 -11.64
CA LEU A 217 -1.32 9.62 -11.75
C LEU A 217 -2.24 10.29 -12.77
N SER A 218 -3.42 9.72 -13.01
CA SER A 218 -4.37 10.25 -13.98
C SER A 218 -4.88 11.62 -13.54
N GLY A 219 -4.96 12.55 -14.49
CA GLY A 219 -5.40 13.93 -14.26
C GLY A 219 -4.46 14.78 -13.38
N ALA A 220 -3.29 14.28 -13.00
CA ALA A 220 -2.34 15.03 -12.19
C ALA A 220 -1.62 16.11 -13.01
N ASN A 221 -1.44 17.28 -12.41
CA ASN A 221 -0.63 18.36 -12.95
C ASN A 221 0.83 18.22 -12.51
N LEU A 222 1.61 17.51 -13.31
CA LEU A 222 3.02 17.24 -13.08
C LEU A 222 3.93 18.20 -13.87
N GLN A 223 3.44 19.40 -14.20
CA GLN A 223 4.19 20.40 -14.94
C GLN A 223 5.51 20.72 -14.24
N GLY A 224 6.60 20.73 -15.00
CA GLY A 224 7.93 21.04 -14.50
C GLY A 224 8.50 20.04 -13.50
N ALA A 225 7.87 18.87 -13.32
CA ALA A 225 8.34 17.84 -12.39
C ALA A 225 9.71 17.30 -12.80
N LYS A 226 10.57 17.03 -11.79
CA LYS A 226 11.83 16.32 -11.98
C LYS A 226 11.58 14.83 -11.84
N LEU A 227 11.56 14.14 -12.98
CA LEU A 227 11.29 12.70 -13.08
C LEU A 227 12.47 11.96 -13.73
N ASN A 228 13.67 12.55 -13.66
CA ASN A 228 14.87 11.94 -14.20
C ASN A 228 15.16 10.60 -13.49
N ASN A 229 15.35 9.54 -14.26
CA ASN A 229 15.46 8.14 -13.80
C ASN A 229 14.24 7.62 -13.02
N ALA A 230 13.10 8.31 -13.05
CA ALA A 230 11.91 7.85 -12.35
C ALA A 230 11.40 6.54 -12.96
N ASN A 231 11.15 5.56 -12.11
CA ASN A 231 10.38 4.39 -12.47
C ASN A 231 8.90 4.80 -12.57
N LEU A 232 8.35 4.89 -13.78
CA LEU A 232 6.93 5.12 -14.06
C LEU A 232 6.35 3.90 -14.80
N GLN A 233 7.00 2.73 -14.64
CA GLN A 233 6.52 1.49 -15.23
C GLN A 233 5.08 1.25 -14.80
N GLN A 234 4.24 0.87 -15.76
CA GLN A 234 2.82 0.64 -15.56
C GLN A 234 2.08 1.82 -14.93
N ALA A 235 2.58 3.06 -14.90
CA ALA A 235 1.79 4.17 -14.38
C ALA A 235 0.59 4.48 -15.28
N ASP A 236 -0.54 4.84 -14.70
CA ASP A 236 -1.62 5.51 -15.41
C ASP A 236 -1.33 7.01 -15.38
N LEU A 237 -1.09 7.62 -16.54
CA LEU A 237 -0.86 9.06 -16.69
C LEU A 237 -1.93 9.68 -17.60
N ASN A 238 -3.10 9.03 -17.69
CA ASN A 238 -4.22 9.49 -18.49
C ASN A 238 -4.59 10.91 -18.09
N ARG A 239 -4.68 11.81 -19.07
CA ARG A 239 -5.02 13.23 -18.87
C ARG A 239 -4.03 14.02 -18.02
N ALA A 240 -2.88 13.45 -17.64
CA ALA A 240 -1.87 14.15 -16.85
C ALA A 240 -1.19 15.25 -17.66
N ASN A 241 -0.78 16.33 -16.99
CA ASN A 241 0.04 17.39 -17.57
C ASN A 241 1.50 17.15 -17.16
N LEU A 242 2.36 16.78 -18.10
CA LEU A 242 3.80 16.61 -17.88
C LEU A 242 4.60 17.71 -18.61
N GLN A 243 3.97 18.82 -18.98
CA GLN A 243 4.67 19.90 -19.68
C GLN A 243 5.93 20.34 -18.94
N ALA A 244 7.02 20.54 -19.68
CA ALA A 244 8.32 20.93 -19.12
C ALA A 244 8.92 19.98 -18.06
N ALA A 245 8.34 18.79 -17.83
CA ALA A 245 8.90 17.80 -16.93
C ALA A 245 10.23 17.25 -17.47
N ASP A 246 11.14 16.92 -16.57
CA ASP A 246 12.40 16.25 -16.89
C ASP A 246 12.18 14.74 -16.86
N LEU A 247 12.15 14.11 -18.03
CA LEU A 247 11.96 12.68 -18.23
C LEU A 247 13.25 11.97 -18.66
N ASN A 248 14.42 12.58 -18.48
CA ASN A 248 15.71 11.96 -18.80
C ASN A 248 15.81 10.58 -18.13
N TYR A 249 15.92 9.52 -18.94
CA TYR A 249 16.02 8.13 -18.48
C TYR A 249 14.85 7.62 -17.64
N ALA A 250 13.70 8.29 -17.64
CA ALA A 250 12.49 7.79 -16.98
C ALA A 250 12.02 6.47 -17.63
N ASN A 251 11.64 5.49 -16.82
CA ASN A 251 11.07 4.24 -17.32
C ASN A 251 9.55 4.39 -17.50
N LEU A 252 9.09 4.47 -18.75
CA LEU A 252 7.66 4.56 -19.10
C LEU A 252 7.07 3.22 -19.57
N GLN A 253 7.76 2.10 -19.38
CA GLN A 253 7.30 0.81 -19.87
C GLN A 253 5.89 0.48 -19.39
N GLN A 254 5.02 0.09 -20.33
CA GLN A 254 3.62 -0.27 -20.05
C GLN A 254 2.78 0.82 -19.36
N ALA A 255 3.26 2.07 -19.28
CA ALA A 255 2.45 3.18 -18.80
C ALA A 255 1.31 3.46 -19.79
N ILE A 256 0.23 4.08 -19.32
CA ILE A 256 -0.89 4.47 -20.18
C ILE A 256 -0.88 5.99 -20.31
N LEU A 257 -0.73 6.47 -21.55
CA LEU A 257 -0.68 7.87 -21.93
C LEU A 257 -1.89 8.20 -22.83
N LEU A 258 -3.10 8.28 -22.25
CA LEU A 258 -4.28 8.77 -22.95
C LEU A 258 -4.45 10.27 -22.70
N ALA A 259 -4.43 11.10 -23.73
CA ALA A 259 -4.58 12.55 -23.57
C ALA A 259 -3.60 13.15 -22.55
N THR A 260 -2.35 12.65 -22.54
CA THR A 260 -1.26 13.16 -21.70
C THR A 260 -0.51 14.28 -22.41
N ASP A 261 -0.23 15.38 -21.71
CA ASP A 261 0.55 16.49 -22.26
C ASP A 261 2.04 16.29 -22.01
N LEU A 262 2.82 16.01 -23.06
CA LEU A 262 4.28 15.87 -23.00
C LEU A 262 4.99 17.04 -23.69
N ARG A 263 4.28 18.12 -24.07
CA ARG A 263 4.90 19.26 -24.76
C ARG A 263 6.03 19.83 -23.90
N ASN A 264 7.13 20.22 -24.55
CA ASN A 264 8.29 20.81 -23.90
C ASN A 264 8.98 19.95 -22.83
N THR A 265 8.66 18.65 -22.71
CA THR A 265 9.39 17.74 -21.83
C THR A 265 10.86 17.66 -22.21
N LYS A 266 11.73 17.47 -21.20
CA LYS A 266 13.17 17.33 -21.40
C LYS A 266 13.55 15.86 -21.37
N GLY A 267 14.45 15.45 -22.27
CA GLY A 267 15.04 14.12 -22.24
C GLY A 267 14.12 12.98 -22.64
N LEU A 268 12.92 13.24 -23.17
CA LEU A 268 12.06 12.22 -23.73
C LEU A 268 12.61 11.74 -25.07
N THR A 269 12.80 10.42 -25.21
CA THR A 269 13.47 9.82 -26.38
C THR A 269 12.61 8.75 -27.06
N ASN A 270 12.88 8.48 -28.34
CA ASN A 270 12.23 7.40 -29.10
C ASN A 270 12.31 6.02 -28.38
N PRO A 271 13.44 5.59 -27.79
CA PRO A 271 13.51 4.34 -27.05
C PRO A 271 12.58 4.26 -25.83
N GLN A 272 12.31 5.36 -25.13
CA GLN A 272 11.34 5.38 -24.02
C GLN A 272 9.91 5.16 -24.49
N LEU A 273 9.58 5.59 -25.72
CA LEU A 273 8.25 5.45 -26.31
C LEU A 273 8.08 4.18 -27.17
N GLY A 274 9.16 3.64 -27.74
CA GLY A 274 9.12 2.54 -28.72
C GLY A 274 9.92 1.28 -28.35
N GLY A 275 10.53 1.25 -27.16
CA GLY A 275 11.33 0.11 -26.70
C GLY A 275 10.51 -1.15 -26.36
N LYS A 276 11.15 -2.13 -25.69
CA LYS A 276 10.46 -3.34 -25.22
C LYS A 276 9.37 -2.96 -24.22
N GLN A 277 8.15 -3.46 -24.44
CA GLN A 277 6.96 -3.15 -23.63
C GLN A 277 6.69 -1.64 -23.53
N PRO A 278 6.44 -0.96 -24.66
CA PRO A 278 6.31 0.49 -24.70
C PRO A 278 5.08 0.96 -23.91
N PRO A 279 5.03 2.24 -23.47
CA PRO A 279 3.78 2.84 -23.00
C PRO A 279 2.71 2.80 -24.09
N LEU A 280 1.43 2.81 -23.73
CA LEU A 280 0.33 2.99 -24.68
C LEU A 280 0.13 4.49 -24.95
N LEU A 281 0.16 4.87 -26.23
CA LEU A 281 -0.04 6.26 -26.67
C LEU A 281 -1.40 6.40 -27.36
N CYS A 282 -2.26 7.27 -26.83
CA CYS A 282 -3.46 7.68 -27.54
C CYS A 282 -3.74 9.15 -27.29
N HIS A 283 -3.88 9.92 -28.37
CA HIS A 283 -4.05 11.37 -28.33
C HIS A 283 -3.01 12.04 -27.44
N VAL A 284 -1.71 11.79 -27.63
CA VAL A 284 -0.64 12.36 -26.78
C VAL A 284 -0.10 13.67 -27.38
N ALA A 285 0.02 14.74 -26.58
CA ALA A 285 0.69 15.96 -27.04
C ALA A 285 2.21 15.81 -26.93
N LEU A 286 2.86 15.35 -28.00
CA LEU A 286 4.30 15.11 -28.03
C LEU A 286 5.12 16.40 -28.19
N PRO A 287 6.40 16.42 -27.74
CA PRO A 287 7.32 17.52 -28.06
C PRO A 287 7.50 17.74 -29.56
N GLU A 288 7.68 19.00 -29.96
CA GLU A 288 7.97 19.40 -31.35
C GLU A 288 9.24 18.76 -31.92
N SER A 289 10.16 18.31 -31.08
CA SER A 289 11.40 17.64 -31.48
C SER A 289 11.20 16.24 -32.10
N PHE A 290 10.00 15.67 -32.06
CA PHE A 290 9.69 14.35 -32.63
C PHE A 290 9.26 14.47 -34.10
N LEU A 291 10.09 13.97 -35.03
CA LEU A 291 9.87 14.06 -36.48
C LEU A 291 8.58 13.36 -36.97
N ASP A 292 8.15 12.27 -36.33
CA ASP A 292 6.94 11.51 -36.68
C ASP A 292 5.81 11.65 -35.64
N LYS A 293 5.74 12.79 -34.94
CA LYS A 293 4.80 12.99 -33.82
C LYS A 293 3.34 12.72 -34.19
N ASP A 294 2.92 13.01 -35.42
CA ASP A 294 1.53 12.82 -35.85
C ASP A 294 1.11 11.36 -35.98
N LYS A 295 2.04 10.47 -36.33
CA LYS A 295 1.79 9.02 -36.32
C LYS A 295 1.93 8.45 -34.91
N LEU A 296 2.91 8.96 -34.16
CA LEU A 296 3.26 8.41 -32.84
C LEU A 296 2.22 8.73 -31.77
N LYS A 297 1.59 9.92 -31.83
CA LYS A 297 0.64 10.40 -30.80
C LYS A 297 -0.58 9.50 -30.60
N ASP A 298 -1.01 8.79 -31.64
CA ASP A 298 -2.23 7.96 -31.66
C ASP A 298 -1.94 6.46 -31.86
N ARG A 299 -0.67 6.04 -31.73
CA ARG A 299 -0.20 4.70 -32.11
C ARG A 299 -1.06 3.54 -31.56
N ASP A 300 -1.59 3.70 -30.34
CA ASP A 300 -2.20 2.61 -29.58
C ASP A 300 -3.69 2.79 -29.28
N CYS A 301 -4.35 3.78 -29.89
CA CYS A 301 -5.75 4.09 -29.61
C CYS A 301 -6.71 2.89 -29.78
N ASP A 302 -6.48 2.04 -30.78
CA ASP A 302 -7.37 0.90 -31.08
C ASP A 302 -7.30 -0.22 -30.01
N ARG A 303 -6.13 -0.41 -29.40
CA ARG A 303 -5.90 -1.45 -28.38
C ARG A 303 -6.16 -0.96 -26.96
N LEU A 304 -6.15 0.35 -26.75
CA LEU A 304 -6.29 0.97 -25.44
C LEU A 304 -7.57 0.54 -24.68
N PRO A 305 -8.76 0.44 -25.30
CA PRO A 305 -9.96 0.01 -24.58
C PRO A 305 -9.84 -1.38 -23.95
N GLN A 306 -9.19 -2.32 -24.63
CA GLN A 306 -9.00 -3.69 -24.11
C GLN A 306 -8.02 -3.71 -22.94
N GLU A 307 -6.93 -2.96 -23.03
CA GLU A 307 -5.93 -2.86 -21.96
C GLU A 307 -6.50 -2.15 -20.72
N LEU A 308 -7.31 -1.10 -20.90
CA LEU A 308 -8.04 -0.46 -19.81
C LEU A 308 -9.01 -1.44 -19.14
N LEU A 309 -9.81 -2.18 -19.91
CA LEU A 309 -10.74 -3.16 -19.33
C LEU A 309 -10.03 -4.24 -18.50
N LYS A 310 -8.89 -4.73 -19.02
CA LYS A 310 -8.04 -5.72 -18.33
C LYS A 310 -7.46 -5.18 -17.03
N ARG A 311 -7.11 -3.89 -17.01
CA ARG A 311 -6.43 -3.25 -15.90
C ARG A 311 -7.38 -2.73 -14.81
N TYR A 312 -8.59 -2.32 -15.20
CA TYR A 312 -9.61 -1.80 -14.31
C TYR A 312 -10.89 -2.66 -14.27
N PRO A 313 -10.80 -4.00 -14.09
CA PRO A 313 -11.95 -4.90 -14.25
C PRO A 313 -13.07 -4.68 -13.22
N GLN A 314 -12.77 -3.99 -12.10
CA GLN A 314 -13.74 -3.67 -11.06
C GLN A 314 -14.52 -2.37 -11.35
N ILE A 315 -13.94 -1.48 -12.15
CA ILE A 315 -14.49 -0.15 -12.45
C ILE A 315 -15.14 -0.14 -13.83
N LEU A 316 -14.47 -0.73 -14.81
CA LEU A 316 -14.89 -0.81 -16.20
C LEU A 316 -15.56 -2.16 -16.44
N LYS A 317 -16.85 -2.15 -16.78
CA LYS A 317 -17.68 -3.36 -16.86
C LYS A 317 -17.85 -3.91 -18.28
N ASP A 318 -17.74 -3.04 -19.27
CA ASP A 318 -17.99 -3.40 -20.67
C ASP A 318 -17.10 -2.59 -21.61
N ILE A 319 -16.69 -3.20 -22.71
CA ILE A 319 -15.75 -2.62 -23.67
C ILE A 319 -16.32 -1.37 -24.37
N GLU A 320 -17.64 -1.28 -24.51
CA GLU A 320 -18.30 -0.19 -25.23
C GLU A 320 -18.27 1.12 -24.44
N THR A 321 -18.51 1.04 -23.13
CA THR A 321 -18.32 2.16 -22.19
C THR A 321 -16.87 2.64 -22.21
N VAL A 322 -15.90 1.72 -22.25
CA VAL A 322 -14.48 2.10 -22.32
C VAL A 322 -14.14 2.79 -23.64
N LYS A 323 -14.62 2.28 -24.78
CA LYS A 323 -14.46 2.94 -26.08
C LYS A 323 -15.03 4.35 -26.07
N LYS A 324 -16.26 4.51 -25.58
CA LYS A 324 -16.91 5.81 -25.42
C LYS A 324 -16.08 6.77 -24.55
N TYR A 325 -15.49 6.26 -23.47
CA TYR A 325 -14.59 7.05 -22.62
C TYR A 325 -13.33 7.49 -23.37
N VAL A 326 -12.67 6.58 -24.10
CA VAL A 326 -11.49 6.89 -24.91
C VAL A 326 -11.83 7.92 -25.98
N ASP A 327 -12.90 7.72 -26.74
CA ASP A 327 -13.32 8.64 -27.80
C ASP A 327 -13.71 10.02 -27.27
N LYS A 328 -14.42 10.09 -26.14
CA LYS A 328 -14.70 11.37 -25.47
C LYS A 328 -13.41 12.06 -25.02
N THR A 329 -12.44 11.30 -24.52
CA THR A 329 -11.18 11.86 -24.03
C THR A 329 -10.30 12.38 -25.17
N ARG A 330 -10.37 11.75 -26.35
CA ARG A 330 -9.70 12.19 -27.58
C ARG A 330 -10.25 13.49 -28.16
N GLN A 331 -11.48 13.88 -27.80
CA GLN A 331 -12.06 15.17 -28.22
C GLN A 331 -11.44 16.37 -27.49
N LYS A 332 -10.67 16.15 -26.43
CA LYS A 332 -9.98 17.22 -25.69
C LYS A 332 -9.02 17.95 -26.63
N GLN A 333 -9.21 19.25 -26.82
CA GLN A 333 -8.25 20.08 -27.56
C GLN A 333 -7.07 20.45 -26.67
N TRP A 334 -5.89 20.53 -27.29
CA TRP A 334 -4.67 20.98 -26.66
C TRP A 334 -4.61 22.50 -26.76
N GLU A 335 -5.15 23.18 -25.75
CA GLU A 335 -4.96 24.63 -25.58
C GLU A 335 -3.49 24.97 -25.29
#